data_AF-A0A2E0QIC9-F1
#
_entry.id   AF-A0A2E0QIC9-F1
#
_cell.length_a   1.000
_cell.length_b   1.000
_cell.length_c   1.000
_cell.angle_alpha   90.00
_cell.angle_beta   90.00
_cell.angle_gamma   90.00
#
_symmetry.space_group_name_H-M   'P 1'
#
loop_
_entity.id
_entity.type
_entity.pdbx_description
1 polymer ?
#
loop_
_entity_poly.entity_id
_entity_poly.type
_entity_poly.pdbx_seq_one_letter_code
_entity_poly.pdbx_strand_id
1 'polypeptide(L)'
;MVNNGAIIGGSVAGVAIIFALFISLNSVSENSESSFTVTNGDHLEKFGDVTVGSNMSLIQLFEKAEPAVIQVNVKKIQSEGATEEVPGGSGSGFVYDDTGHIITNNHVIDDA
;
A
#
# COMPACT_ATOMS: atom_id res chain seq x y z
N MET A 1 27.35 -59.32 0.95
CA MET A 1 27.31 -58.12 1.81
C MET A 1 27.22 -56.91 0.87
N VAL A 2 26.01 -56.47 0.53
CA VAL A 2 25.80 -55.39 -0.45
C VAL A 2 26.11 -54.05 0.24
N ASN A 3 26.88 -53.21 -0.45
CA ASN A 3 27.50 -51.99 0.06
C ASN A 3 26.45 -50.86 0.18
N ASN A 4 25.86 -50.67 1.36
CA ASN A 4 24.87 -49.63 1.65
C ASN A 4 25.42 -48.18 1.58
N GLY A 5 26.72 -47.99 1.31
CA GLY A 5 27.33 -46.65 1.18
C GLY A 5 26.94 -45.89 -0.09
N ALA A 6 26.61 -46.59 -1.19
CA ALA A 6 26.32 -45.94 -2.47
C ALA A 6 24.91 -45.30 -2.53
N ILE A 7 23.94 -45.90 -1.85
CA ILE A 7 22.53 -45.44 -1.86
C ILE A 7 22.36 -44.17 -1.00
N ILE A 8 23.15 -44.04 0.07
CA ILE A 8 23.11 -42.88 0.97
C ILE A 8 23.86 -41.68 0.35
N GLY A 9 24.93 -41.91 -0.43
CA GLY A 9 25.64 -40.83 -1.13
C GLY A 9 24.87 -40.26 -2.33
N GLY A 10 24.17 -41.11 -3.09
CA GLY A 10 23.37 -40.69 -4.23
C GLY A 10 22.12 -39.89 -3.86
N SER A 11 21.48 -40.21 -2.73
CA SER A 11 20.32 -39.46 -2.24
C SER A 11 20.70 -38.07 -1.73
N VAL A 12 21.82 -37.94 -0.99
CA VAL A 12 22.31 -36.64 -0.50
C VAL A 12 22.73 -35.73 -1.65
N ALA A 13 23.45 -36.26 -2.65
CA ALA A 13 23.84 -35.50 -3.84
C ALA A 13 22.62 -35.04 -4.66
N GLY A 14 21.61 -35.90 -4.80
CA GLY A 14 20.35 -35.56 -5.48
C GLY A 14 19.59 -34.44 -4.78
N VAL A 15 19.47 -34.51 -3.44
CA VAL A 15 18.80 -33.47 -2.64
C VAL A 15 19.53 -32.13 -2.74
N ALA A 16 20.86 -32.12 -2.72
CA ALA A 16 21.65 -30.89 -2.86
C ALA A 16 21.45 -30.20 -4.21
N ILE A 17 21.38 -30.97 -5.30
CA ILE A 17 21.14 -30.43 -6.65
C ILE A 17 19.74 -29.83 -6.76
N ILE A 18 18.73 -30.52 -6.24
CA ILE A 18 17.35 -30.03 -6.23
C ILE A 18 17.24 -28.75 -5.39
N PHE A 19 17.91 -28.69 -4.24
CA PHE A 19 17.93 -27.51 -3.37
C PHE A 19 18.63 -26.31 -4.03
N ALA A 20 19.75 -26.54 -4.73
CA ALA A 20 20.45 -25.51 -5.48
C ALA A 20 19.62 -24.98 -6.67
N LEU A 21 18.90 -25.87 -7.38
CA LEU A 21 17.95 -25.48 -8.43
C LEU A 21 16.79 -24.69 -7.86
N PHE A 22 16.27 -25.08 -6.69
CA PHE A 22 15.19 -24.36 -6.02
C PHE A 22 15.60 -22.93 -5.63
N ILE A 23 16.81 -22.73 -5.10
CA ILE A 23 17.35 -21.39 -4.81
C ILE A 23 17.59 -20.59 -6.10
N SER A 24 18.04 -21.24 -7.18
CA SER A 24 18.31 -20.56 -8.46
C SER A 24 17.03 -20.17 -9.22
N LEU A 25 15.94 -20.93 -9.05
CA LEU A 25 14.65 -20.67 -9.70
C LEU A 25 13.74 -19.77 -8.86
N ASN A 26 13.87 -19.80 -7.53
CA ASN A 26 13.22 -18.88 -6.63
C ASN A 26 14.24 -17.82 -6.24
N SER A 27 14.37 -16.77 -7.06
CA SER A 27 15.02 -15.53 -6.60
C SER A 27 14.35 -15.16 -5.27
N VAL A 28 15.07 -15.34 -4.16
CA VAL A 28 14.61 -14.83 -2.87
C VAL A 28 14.56 -13.33 -3.07
N SER A 29 13.34 -12.83 -3.28
CA SER A 29 13.11 -11.41 -3.35
C SER A 29 13.37 -10.94 -1.94
N GLU A 30 14.59 -10.49 -1.69
CA GLU A 30 14.94 -9.74 -0.49
C GLU A 30 14.12 -8.46 -0.60
N ASN A 31 12.88 -8.54 -0.12
CA ASN A 31 12.06 -7.38 0.14
C ASN A 31 12.87 -6.62 1.18
N SER A 32 13.62 -5.63 0.72
CA SER A 32 14.19 -4.62 1.59
C SER A 32 13.02 -4.02 2.35
N GLU A 33 12.77 -4.56 3.54
CA GLU A 33 11.93 -3.94 4.55
C GLU A 33 12.58 -2.58 4.79
N SER A 34 12.09 -1.57 4.07
CA SER A 34 12.43 -0.18 4.33
C SER A 34 11.83 0.11 5.71
N SER A 35 12.63 -0.12 6.75
CA SER A 35 12.28 0.22 8.12
C SER A 35 12.05 1.73 8.18
N PHE A 36 10.79 2.15 8.01
CA PHE A 36 10.38 3.51 8.26
C PHE A 36 10.23 3.70 9.76
N THR A 37 11.33 4.07 10.42
CA THR A 37 11.30 4.48 11.81
C THR A 37 10.69 5.89 11.87
N VAL A 38 9.40 5.98 12.23
CA VAL A 38 8.76 7.26 12.55
C VAL A 38 9.32 7.74 13.89
N THR A 39 10.25 8.70 13.83
CA THR A 39 10.56 9.55 14.99
C THR A 39 9.76 10.83 14.85
N ASN A 40 8.90 11.13 15.82
CA ASN A 40 8.28 12.45 15.96
C ASN A 40 9.34 13.42 16.52
N GLY A 41 10.41 13.64 15.74
CA GLY A 41 11.41 14.65 16.03
C GLY A 41 10.87 16.03 15.65
N ASP A 42 11.14 17.02 16.49
CA ASP A 42 10.61 18.39 16.43
C ASP A 42 11.16 19.24 15.27
N HIS A 43 11.69 18.61 14.23
CA HIS A 43 12.34 19.25 13.10
C HIS A 43 11.56 18.95 11.83
N LEU A 44 11.36 19.97 10.99
CA LEU A 44 10.73 19.90 9.68
C LEU A 44 11.61 19.07 8.71
N GLU A 45 11.70 17.77 8.95
CA GLU A 45 12.20 16.78 8.02
C GLU A 45 11.19 16.73 6.87
N LYS A 46 11.58 17.28 5.71
CA LYS A 46 10.76 17.22 4.51
C LYS A 46 10.76 15.77 4.03
N PHE A 47 9.82 14.98 4.52
CA PHE A 47 9.65 13.59 4.10
C PHE A 47 9.20 13.53 2.65
N GLY A 48 10.05 12.92 1.84
CA GLY A 48 9.89 12.75 0.40
C GLY A 48 11.27 12.77 -0.22
N ASP A 49 11.70 11.65 -0.79
CA ASP A 49 12.76 11.67 -1.79
C ASP A 49 12.39 12.81 -2.75
N VAL A 50 13.25 13.83 -2.85
CA VAL A 50 13.11 14.82 -3.91
C VAL A 50 13.42 14.01 -5.15
N THR A 51 12.40 13.40 -5.74
CA THR A 51 12.51 12.77 -7.04
C THR A 51 13.02 13.88 -7.95
N VAL A 52 14.30 13.83 -8.30
CA VAL A 52 15.01 14.79 -9.17
C VAL A 52 14.50 14.65 -10.62
N GLY A 53 13.22 14.30 -10.81
CA GLY A 53 12.58 13.99 -12.08
C GLY A 53 11.37 14.88 -12.39
N SER A 54 10.80 15.60 -11.43
CA SER A 54 9.69 16.53 -11.72
C SER A 54 9.86 17.86 -10.99
N ASN A 55 10.56 18.80 -11.63
CA ASN A 55 10.60 20.20 -11.21
C ASN A 55 9.26 20.89 -11.55
N MET A 56 8.16 20.40 -10.98
CA MET A 56 6.84 21.02 -11.12
C MET A 56 6.73 22.20 -10.16
N SER A 57 6.19 23.32 -10.62
CA SER A 57 5.77 24.40 -9.74
C SER A 57 4.59 23.94 -8.87
N LEU A 58 4.34 24.62 -7.75
CA LEU A 58 3.16 24.34 -6.91
C LEU A 58 1.85 24.43 -7.71
N ILE A 59 1.79 25.36 -8.67
CA ILE A 59 0.65 25.55 -9.57
C ILE A 59 0.47 24.30 -10.45
N GLN A 60 1.54 23.81 -11.07
CA GLN A 60 1.49 22.62 -11.93
C GLN A 60 1.11 21.35 -11.15
N LEU A 61 1.61 21.22 -9.92
CA LEU A 61 1.22 20.14 -9.03
C LEU A 61 -0.28 20.20 -8.70
N PHE A 62 -0.78 21.39 -8.37
CA PHE A 62 -2.19 21.61 -8.08
C PHE A 62 -3.05 21.28 -9.30
N GLU A 63 -2.77 21.87 -10.46
CA GLU A 63 -3.52 21.63 -11.71
C GLU A 63 -3.57 20.15 -12.10
N LYS A 64 -2.49 19.41 -11.81
CA LYS A 64 -2.41 17.98 -12.09
C LYS A 64 -3.22 17.13 -11.10
N ALA A 65 -3.28 17.54 -9.83
CA ALA A 65 -3.92 16.78 -8.77
C ALA A 65 -5.41 17.11 -8.59
N GLU A 66 -5.80 18.37 -8.77
CA GLU A 66 -7.15 18.89 -8.52
C GLU A 66 -8.27 18.06 -9.18
N PRO A 67 -8.15 17.59 -10.44
CA PRO A 67 -9.21 16.81 -11.08
C PRO A 67 -9.53 15.48 -10.39
N ALA A 68 -8.61 14.94 -9.59
CA ALA A 68 -8.81 13.70 -8.85
C ALA A 68 -9.39 13.93 -7.44
N VAL A 69 -9.42 15.18 -6.95
CA VAL A 69 -9.89 15.51 -5.60
C VAL A 69 -11.39 15.78 -5.63
N ILE A 70 -12.14 15.17 -4.71
CA ILE A 70 -13.59 15.30 -4.61
C ILE A 70 -14.04 15.71 -3.21
N GLN A 71 -15.23 16.27 -3.12
CA GLN A 71 -15.95 16.44 -1.87
C GLN A 71 -16.77 15.18 -1.56
N VAL A 72 -16.64 14.68 -0.34
CA VAL A 72 -17.40 13.55 0.18
C VAL A 72 -18.48 14.10 1.11
N ASN A 73 -19.74 13.80 0.84
CA ASN A 73 -20.88 14.16 1.69
C ASN A 73 -21.53 12.88 2.22
N VAL A 74 -21.65 12.75 3.53
CA VAL A 74 -22.27 11.59 4.17
C VAL A 74 -23.70 11.95 4.57
N LYS A 75 -24.63 11.03 4.31
CA LYS A 75 -26.03 11.15 4.74
C LYS A 75 -26.32 10.13 5.82
N LYS A 76 -26.86 10.58 6.95
CA LYS A 76 -27.36 9.69 8.00
C LYS A 76 -28.78 9.28 7.65
N ILE A 77 -29.00 7.98 7.51
CA ILE A 77 -30.36 7.44 7.35
C ILE A 77 -31.01 7.42 8.73
N GLN A 78 -32.09 8.18 8.90
CA GLN A 78 -32.89 8.14 10.13
C GLN A 78 -33.83 6.93 10.12
N SER A 79 -34.19 6.43 11.31
CA SER A 79 -35.23 5.42 11.47
C SER A 79 -36.59 5.93 10.98
N GLU A 80 -37.47 5.00 10.57
CA GLU A 80 -38.80 5.29 10.04
C GLU A 80 -39.58 6.24 10.96
N GLY A 81 -39.89 7.45 10.46
CA GLY A 81 -40.69 8.47 11.18
C GLY A 81 -40.03 9.84 11.33
N ALA A 82 -38.76 10.00 10.99
CA ALA A 82 -38.11 11.31 11.01
C ALA A 82 -38.39 12.11 9.73
N THR A 83 -38.84 13.35 9.87
CA THR A 83 -39.29 14.22 8.77
C THR A 83 -38.22 15.15 8.20
N GLU A 84 -37.01 15.15 8.75
CA GLU A 84 -35.93 16.05 8.32
C GLU A 84 -34.68 15.29 7.89
N GLU A 85 -34.06 15.65 6.77
CA GLU A 85 -32.72 15.15 6.43
C GLU A 85 -31.73 15.76 7.42
N VAL A 86 -31.16 14.95 8.32
CA VAL A 86 -30.06 15.40 9.17
C VAL A 86 -28.81 15.48 8.28
N PRO A 87 -28.16 16.65 8.17
CA PRO A 87 -26.87 16.74 7.47
C PRO A 87 -25.88 15.81 8.17
N GLY A 88 -25.33 14.84 7.46
CA GLY A 88 -24.16 14.11 7.96
C GLY A 88 -22.89 14.93 7.73
N GLY A 89 -21.75 14.36 8.10
CA GLY A 89 -20.45 14.97 7.88
C GLY A 89 -20.10 15.22 6.41
N SER A 90 -19.17 16.15 6.20
CA SER A 90 -18.55 16.43 4.91
C SER A 90 -17.03 16.33 5.05
N GLY A 91 -16.37 15.85 4.00
CA GLY A 91 -14.92 15.76 3.94
C GLY A 91 -14.42 15.76 2.49
N SER A 92 -13.19 15.29 2.32
CA SER A 92 -12.55 15.18 1.01
C SER A 92 -12.13 13.74 0.74
N GLY A 93 -11.98 13.42 -0.53
CA GLY A 93 -11.40 12.16 -1.00
C GLY A 93 -10.69 12.36 -2.31
N PHE A 94 -10.04 11.31 -2.78
CA PHE A 94 -9.43 11.29 -4.11
C PHE A 94 -9.82 10.03 -4.86
N VAL A 95 -10.04 10.16 -6.18
CA VAL A 95 -10.26 9.04 -7.09
C VAL A 95 -8.93 8.30 -7.27
N TYR A 96 -8.92 7.02 -6.96
CA TYR A 96 -7.73 6.18 -6.94
C TYR A 96 -7.44 5.52 -8.30
N ASP A 97 -8.50 5.17 -9.04
CA ASP A 97 -8.40 4.50 -10.33
C ASP A 97 -9.51 4.93 -11.30
N ASP A 98 -9.33 4.54 -12.57
CA ASP A 98 -10.27 4.86 -13.65
C ASP A 98 -11.62 4.13 -13.53
N THR A 99 -11.75 3.21 -12.57
CA THR A 99 -13.02 2.50 -12.29
C THR A 99 -13.89 3.24 -11.26
N GLY A 100 -13.36 4.31 -10.67
CA GLY A 100 -14.10 5.21 -9.78
C GLY A 100 -14.00 4.86 -8.29
N HIS A 101 -13.02 4.04 -7.88
CA HIS A 101 -12.76 3.85 -6.45
C HIS A 101 -12.23 5.13 -5.81
N ILE A 102 -12.67 5.42 -4.58
CA ILE A 102 -12.35 6.63 -3.84
C ILE A 102 -11.63 6.25 -2.54
N ILE A 103 -10.56 6.97 -2.22
CA ILE A 103 -9.91 6.92 -0.91
C ILE A 103 -10.31 8.16 -0.12
N THR A 104 -10.71 7.95 1.14
CA THR A 104 -10.99 9.00 2.14
C THR A 104 -10.61 8.48 3.53
N ASN A 105 -10.65 9.36 4.53
CA ASN A 105 -10.37 8.97 5.90
C ASN A 105 -11.58 8.25 6.53
N ASN A 106 -11.33 7.31 7.43
CA ASN A 106 -12.39 6.57 8.12
C ASN A 106 -13.37 7.49 8.87
N HIS A 107 -12.85 8.51 9.57
CA HIS A 107 -13.68 9.45 10.32
C HIS A 107 -14.61 10.29 9.43
N VAL A 108 -14.31 10.41 8.12
CA VAL A 108 -15.20 11.10 7.17
C VAL A 108 -16.44 10.27 6.91
N ILE A 109 -16.40 8.95 7.12
CA ILE A 109 -17.52 8.03 6.86
C ILE A 109 -18.18 7.58 8.16
N ASP A 110 -17.40 7.02 9.10
CA ASP A 110 -17.92 6.37 10.30
C ASP A 110 -18.29 7.34 11.42
N ASP A 111 -17.57 8.46 11.54
CA ASP A 111 -17.81 9.49 12.58
C ASP A 111 -18.63 10.69 12.07
N ALA A 112 -18.93 10.71 10.77
CA ALA A 112 -19.74 11.74 10.12
C ALA A 112 -21.17 11.73 10.62
#